data_AF-A0A352NU47-F1
#
_entry.id   AF-A0A352NU47-F1
#
_cell.length_a   1.000
_cell.length_b   1.000
_cell.length_c   1.000
_cell.angle_alpha   90.00
_cell.angle_beta   90.00
_cell.angle_gamma   90.00
#
_symmetry.space_group_name_H-M   'P 1'
#
loop_
_entity.id
_entity.type
_entity.pdbx_description
1 polymer ?
#
loop_
_entity_poly.entity_id
_entity_poly.type
_entity_poly.pdbx_seq_one_letter_code
_entity_poly.pdbx_strand_id
1 'polypeptide(L)' 'LSCRISPGDGELPLEYQKNILEKLDAKNFLNLTVTEGYMLSSDHSMAYIYGADENLPLNKKDHDCSRCPNRDICNMKTI' A
#
# COMPACT_ATOMS: atom_id res chain seq x y z
N LEU A 1 -0.80 0.58 -14.59
CA LEU A 1 -0.45 1.09 -13.26
C LEU A 1 1.04 0.88 -13.04
N SER A 2 1.70 1.84 -12.39
CA SER A 2 3.10 1.69 -11.96
C SER A 2 3.24 0.61 -10.87
N CYS A 3 4.46 0.38 -10.40
CA CYS A 3 4.66 -0.33 -9.13
C CYS A 3 3.94 0.39 -8.00
N ARG A 4 3.42 -0.38 -7.03
CA ARG A 4 2.85 0.18 -5.81
C ARG A 4 3.93 0.85 -4.95
N ILE A 5 3.60 1.99 -4.39
CA ILE A 5 4.40 2.67 -3.35
C ILE A 5 3.56 2.81 -2.09
N SER A 6 4.17 2.65 -0.91
CA SER A 6 3.54 2.99 0.37
C SER A 6 4.13 4.29 0.92
N PRO A 7 3.33 5.18 1.53
CA PRO A 7 3.88 6.19 2.43
C PRO A 7 4.80 5.54 3.46
N GLY A 8 6.01 6.06 3.63
CA GLY A 8 7.04 5.53 4.52
C GLY A 8 8.12 4.68 3.85
N ASP A 9 7.94 4.20 2.61
CA ASP A 9 8.92 3.35 1.90
C ASP A 9 10.11 4.13 1.27
N GLY A 10 10.24 5.42 1.60
CA GLY A 10 11.35 6.29 1.17
C GLY A 10 11.06 7.19 -0.03
N GLU A 11 10.17 6.79 -0.94
CA GLU A 11 9.74 7.64 -2.07
C GLU A 11 8.69 8.69 -1.66
N LEU A 12 7.86 8.35 -0.66
CA LEU A 12 6.80 9.20 -0.16
C LEU A 12 6.88 9.28 1.36
N PRO A 13 7.01 10.48 1.95
CA PRO A 13 7.00 10.64 3.41
C PRO A 13 5.69 10.13 4.04
N LEU A 14 5.79 9.56 5.24
CA LEU A 14 4.66 8.90 5.91
C LEU A 14 3.50 9.86 6.20
N GLU A 15 3.79 11.15 6.40
CA GLU A 15 2.82 12.20 6.72
C GLU A 15 1.76 12.38 5.63
N TYR A 16 2.09 12.05 4.38
CA TYR A 16 1.15 12.12 3.26
C TYR A 16 0.00 11.11 3.40
N GLN A 17 0.17 10.04 4.19
CA GLN A 17 -0.87 9.04 4.41
C GLN A 17 -2.16 9.67 4.95
N LYS A 18 -2.05 10.63 5.87
CA LYS A 18 -3.20 11.36 6.42
C LYS A 18 -3.95 12.11 5.32
N ASN A 19 -3.24 12.90 4.51
CA ASN A 19 -3.84 13.71 3.46
C ASN A 19 -4.57 12.86 2.42
N ILE A 20 -3.99 11.72 2.06
CA ILE A 20 -4.57 10.79 1.08
C ILE A 20 -5.86 10.18 1.64
N LEU A 21 -5.84 9.62 2.86
CA LEU A 21 -7.00 8.97 3.45
C LEU A 21 -8.14 9.95 3.74
N GLU A 22 -7.84 11.18 4.13
CA GLU A 22 -8.83 12.24 4.32
C GLU A 22 -9.52 12.61 2.99
N LYS A 23 -8.75 12.75 1.89
CA LYS A 23 -9.31 13.05 0.56
C LYS A 23 -10.18 11.92 0.00
N LEU A 24 -9.89 10.67 0.37
CA LEU A 24 -10.66 9.50 -0.02
C LEU A 24 -11.87 9.25 0.90
N ASP A 25 -12.06 10.06 1.93
CA ASP A 25 -13.06 9.85 2.98
C ASP A 25 -13.01 8.42 3.58
N ALA A 26 -11.80 7.89 3.76
CA ALA A 26 -11.56 6.51 4.18
C ALA A 26 -12.14 6.21 5.57
N LYS A 27 -12.32 7.23 6.41
CA LYS A 27 -12.98 7.08 7.71
C LYS A 27 -14.43 6.62 7.55
N ASN A 28 -15.19 7.22 6.63
CA ASN A 28 -16.61 6.90 6.49
C ASN A 28 -16.83 5.61 5.69
N PHE A 29 -16.01 5.36 4.67
CA PHE A 29 -16.15 4.18 3.81
C PHE A 29 -15.47 2.92 4.37
N LEU A 30 -14.31 3.04 5.04
CA LEU A 30 -13.51 1.90 5.52
C LEU A 30 -13.36 1.85 7.05
N ASN A 31 -13.85 2.86 7.78
CA ASN A 31 -13.54 3.03 9.21
C ASN A 31 -12.02 3.03 9.48
N LEU A 32 -11.24 3.58 8.54
CA LEU A 32 -9.78 3.63 8.60
C LEU A 32 -9.32 5.08 8.81
N THR A 33 -8.48 5.28 9.82
CA THR A 33 -7.87 6.58 10.14
C THR A 33 -6.36 6.43 10.32
N VAL A 34 -5.68 7.51 10.74
CA VAL A 34 -4.26 7.47 11.12
C VAL A 34 -4.06 7.90 12.57
N THR A 35 -3.01 7.39 13.20
CA THR A 35 -2.54 7.82 14.52
C THR A 35 -1.81 9.18 14.43
N GLU A 36 -1.42 9.74 15.58
CA GLU A 36 -0.58 10.96 15.62
C GLU A 36 0.76 10.78 14.90
N GLY A 37 1.30 9.56 14.90
CA GLY A 37 2.50 9.18 14.17
C GLY A 37 2.25 8.79 12.71
N TYR A 38 1.08 9.11 12.14
CA TYR A 38 0.69 8.84 10.75
C TYR A 38 0.56 7.36 10.35
N MET A 39 0.68 6.43 11.30
CA MET A 39 0.41 5.00 11.09
C MET A 39 -1.09 4.77 10.89
N LEU A 40 -1.46 3.74 10.12
CA LEU A 40 -2.86 3.32 10.00
C LEU A 40 -3.43 2.94 11.37
N SER A 41 -4.72 3.21 11.60
CA SER A 41 -5.42 2.88 12.85
C SER A 41 -5.58 1.38 13.10
N SER A 42 -5.38 0.55 12.06
CA SER A 42 -5.39 -0.90 12.12
C SER A 42 -4.04 -1.45 11.66
N ASP A 43 -3.47 -2.34 12.46
CA ASP A 43 -2.22 -3.09 12.20
C ASP A 43 -2.36 -4.15 11.10
N HIS A 44 -3.59 -4.53 10.77
CA HIS A 44 -3.92 -5.45 9.68
C HIS A 44 -4.34 -4.73 8.38
N SER A 45 -4.15 -3.42 8.30
CA SER A 45 -4.44 -2.63 7.11
C SER A 45 -3.17 -2.25 6.35
N MET A 46 -3.30 -2.08 5.03
CA MET A 46 -2.21 -1.62 4.16
C MET A 46 -2.75 -0.55 3.21
N ALA A 47 -1.95 0.47 2.92
CA ALA A 47 -2.28 1.53 1.98
C ALA A 47 -1.21 1.61 0.89
N TYR A 48 -1.63 1.75 -0.36
CA TYR A 48 -0.74 1.79 -1.52
C TYR A 48 -1.20 2.83 -2.52
N ILE A 49 -0.25 3.40 -3.25
CA ILE A 49 -0.48 4.36 -4.33
C ILE A 49 0.05 3.77 -5.62
N TYR A 50 -0.70 3.97 -6.70
CA TYR A 50 -0.32 3.57 -8.05
C TYR A 50 -0.36 4.80 -8.97
N GLY A 51 0.67 4.96 -9.80
CA GLY A 51 0.66 5.90 -10.90
C GLY A 51 -0.16 5.36 -12.09
N ALA A 52 -0.92 6.24 -12.72
CA ALA A 52 -1.71 5.95 -13.91
C ALA A 52 -1.39 6.99 -14.99
N ASP A 53 -0.58 6.59 -15.97
CA ASP A 53 -0.20 7.42 -17.12
C ASP A 53 0.07 6.48 -18.31
N GLU A 54 -0.14 6.96 -19.53
CA GLU A 54 0.09 6.19 -20.76
C GLU A 54 1.58 5.88 -21.02
N ASN A 55 2.47 6.71 -20.48
CA ASN A 55 3.92 6.59 -20.63
C ASN A 55 4.57 5.85 -19.45
N LEU A 56 3.82 5.56 -18.39
CA LEU A 56 4.35 4.79 -17.26
C LEU A 56 4.48 3.31 -17.62
N PRO A 57 5.63 2.68 -17.32
CA PRO A 57 5.78 1.25 -17.53
C PRO A 57 4.76 0.50 -16.68
N LEU A 58 4.02 -0.41 -17.31
CA LEU A 58 3.09 -1.29 -16.61
C LEU A 58 3.85 -2.21 -15.67
N ASN A 59 3.51 -2.17 -14.38
CA ASN A 59 3.97 -3.21 -13.47
C ASN A 59 3.28 -4.53 -13.84
N LYS A 60 4.07 -5.58 -14.09
CA LYS A 60 3.56 -6.91 -14.39
C LYS A 60 3.24 -7.72 -13.12
N LYS A 61 3.83 -7.37 -11.97
CA LYS A 61 3.69 -8.14 -10.73
C LYS A 61 3.98 -7.30 -9.47
N ASP A 62 2.98 -7.12 -8.61
CA ASP A 62 3.15 -6.41 -7.33
C ASP A 62 3.73 -7.28 -6.20
N HIS A 63 3.52 -8.60 -6.29
CA HIS A 63 4.02 -9.57 -5.31
C HIS A 63 4.51 -10.84 -6.01
N ASP A 64 5.72 -11.28 -5.68
CA ASP A 64 6.33 -12.48 -6.25
C ASP A 64 6.65 -13.53 -5.19
N CYS A 65 5.75 -14.51 -5.02
CA CYS A 65 5.93 -15.60 -4.05
C CYS A 65 7.19 -16.44 -4.31
N SER A 66 7.72 -16.48 -5.54
CA SER A 66 8.93 -17.25 -5.87
C SER A 66 10.18 -16.72 -5.15
N ARG A 67 10.15 -15.46 -4.73
CA ARG A 67 11.24 -14.76 -4.03
C ARG A 67 10.95 -14.57 -2.53
N CYS A 68 9.83 -15.07 -2.04
CA CYS A 68 9.41 -14.89 -0.65
C CYS A 68 10.10 -15.92 0.27
N PRO A 69 10.80 -15.52 1.33
CA PRO A 69 11.41 -16.47 2.27
C PRO A 69 10.38 -17.30 3.03
N ASN A 70 9.15 -16.80 3.18
CA ASN A 70 8.04 -17.50 3.85
C ASN A 70 7.21 -18.35 2.88
N ARG A 71 7.65 -18.55 1.63
CA ARG A 71 6.85 -19.20 0.57
C ARG A 71 6.25 -20.53 1.02
N ASP A 72 7.03 -21.39 1.67
CA ASP A 72 6.57 -22.75 1.97
C ASP A 72 5.51 -22.79 3.08
N ILE A 73 5.59 -21.86 4.03
CA ILE A 73 4.68 -21.74 5.19
C ILE A 73 3.54 -20.73 4.99
N CYS A 74 3.55 -19.97 3.89
CA CYS A 74 2.56 -18.95 3.60
C CYS A 74 1.27 -19.58 3.03
N ASN A 75 0.18 -19.48 3.79
CA ASN A 75 -1.15 -19.96 3.36
C ASN A 75 -1.75 -19.14 2.20
N MET A 76 -1.21 -17.96 1.93
CA MET A 76 -1.69 -17.04 0.88
C MET A 76 -0.77 -17.03 -0.36
N LYS A 77 0.14 -18.01 -0.50
CA LYS A 77 1.05 -18.07 -1.65
C LYS A 77 0.27 -18.26 -2.95
N THR A 78 0.46 -17.34 -3.88
CA THR A 78 0.02 -17.50 -5.27
C THR A 78 1.05 -18.33 -6.04
N ILE A 79 0.56 -19.24 -6.89
CA ILE A 79 1.36 -20.15 -7.74
C ILE A 79 2.20 -19.34 -8.73
#